data_AF-A0A936YHD3-F1
#
_entry.id   AF-A0A936YHD3-F1
#
_cell.length_a   1.000
_cell.length_b   1.000
_cell.length_c   1.000
_cell.angle_alpha   90.00
_cell.angle_beta   90.00
_cell.angle_gamma   90.00
#
_symmetry.space_group_name_H-M   'P 1'
#
loop_
_entity.id
_entity.type
_entity.pdbx_description
1 polymer ?
#
loop_
_entity_poly.entity_id
_entity_poly.type
_entity_poly.pdbx_seq_one_letter_code
_entity_poly.pdbx_strand_id
1 'polypeptide(L)'
;MFDGNTYEKENDYKRLLSQLDEIREIMIDGEWRTLSQLRELTGFPESSISAQLRNLRKQKMGSYTVNRKVVGDRKNGLYSYQIIKPTTIKFTENGQGEFV
;
A
#
# COMPACT_ATOMS: atom_id res chain seq x y z
N MET A 1 -19.11 -8.25 -26.46
CA MET A 1 -19.65 -8.83 -25.20
C MET A 1 -18.48 -9.44 -24.46
N PHE A 2 -18.01 -8.85 -23.36
CA PHE A 2 -16.98 -9.44 -22.51
C PHE A 2 -17.70 -10.14 -21.35
N ASP A 3 -17.90 -11.44 -21.49
CA ASP A 3 -18.38 -12.29 -20.40
C ASP A 3 -17.20 -12.59 -19.47
N GLY A 4 -17.07 -11.78 -18.42
CA GLY A 4 -16.06 -11.92 -17.37
C GLY A 4 -16.67 -12.47 -16.10
N ASN A 5 -17.50 -13.50 -16.20
CA ASN A 5 -18.13 -14.13 -15.05
C ASN A 5 -17.22 -15.23 -14.48
N THR A 6 -16.18 -14.84 -13.74
CA THR A 6 -15.53 -15.74 -12.78
C THR A 6 -15.01 -14.94 -11.59
N TYR A 7 -15.93 -14.27 -10.90
CA TYR A 7 -15.66 -13.60 -9.63
C TYR A 7 -15.99 -14.57 -8.49
N GLU A 8 -15.10 -15.55 -8.26
CA GLU A 8 -15.13 -16.38 -7.04
C GLU A 8 -14.64 -15.54 -5.86
N LYS A 9 -15.53 -14.67 -5.38
CA LYS A 9 -15.23 -13.58 -4.43
C LYS A 9 -14.57 -14.04 -3.14
N GLU A 10 -14.78 -15.27 -2.66
CA GLU A 10 -14.31 -15.71 -1.35
C GLU A 10 -12.89 -16.29 -1.35
N ASN A 11 -12.56 -17.11 -2.35
CA ASN A 11 -11.21 -17.67 -2.47
C ASN A 11 -10.20 -16.61 -2.93
N ASP A 12 -10.63 -15.71 -3.82
CA ASP A 12 -9.80 -14.57 -4.21
C ASP A 12 -9.56 -13.63 -3.03
N TYR A 13 -10.57 -13.38 -2.17
CA TYR A 13 -10.41 -12.50 -1.01
C TYR A 13 -9.28 -12.93 -0.08
N LYS A 14 -9.17 -14.24 0.22
CA LYS A 14 -8.12 -14.76 1.10
C LYS A 14 -6.74 -14.54 0.49
N ARG A 15 -6.57 -14.89 -0.79
CA ARG A 15 -5.31 -14.70 -1.52
C ARG A 15 -4.94 -13.22 -1.63
N LEU A 16 -5.93 -12.36 -1.86
CA LEU A 16 -5.75 -10.92 -2.03
C LEU A 16 -5.39 -10.25 -0.71
N LEU A 17 -5.94 -10.74 0.42
CA LEU A 17 -5.54 -10.37 1.77
C LEU A 17 -4.09 -10.79 2.06
N SER A 18 -3.67 -11.99 1.67
CA SER A 18 -2.28 -12.44 1.87
C SER A 18 -1.27 -11.56 1.13
N GLN A 19 -1.53 -11.23 -0.14
CA GLN A 19 -0.66 -10.34 -0.93
C GLN A 19 -0.59 -8.94 -0.33
N LEU A 20 -1.74 -8.43 0.11
CA LEU A 20 -1.82 -7.11 0.72
C LEU A 20 -1.04 -7.06 2.03
N ASP A 21 -1.14 -8.10 2.86
CA ASP A 21 -0.47 -8.15 4.15
C ASP A 21 1.05 -8.20 3.97
N GLU A 22 1.55 -9.00 3.02
CA GLU A 22 2.98 -9.08 2.73
C GLU A 22 3.54 -7.74 2.19
N ILE A 23 2.84 -7.10 1.25
CA ILE A 23 3.21 -5.76 0.75
C ILE A 23 3.16 -4.72 1.88
N ARG A 24 2.13 -4.81 2.73
CA ARG A 24 1.97 -3.93 3.89
C ARG A 24 3.18 -4.09 4.80
N GLU A 25 3.52 -5.30 5.22
CA GLU A 25 4.64 -5.57 6.12
C GLU A 25 5.98 -5.07 5.56
N ILE A 26 6.22 -5.19 4.26
CA ILE A 26 7.45 -4.69 3.63
C ILE A 26 7.51 -3.17 3.63
N MET A 27 6.39 -2.50 3.34
CA MET A 27 6.37 -1.04 3.19
C MET A 27 6.10 -0.29 4.50
N ILE A 28 5.69 -1.01 5.56
CA ILE A 28 5.33 -0.43 6.85
C ILE A 28 6.51 0.27 7.54
N ASP A 29 7.73 0.01 7.05
CA ASP A 29 8.98 0.69 7.38
C ASP A 29 8.97 2.17 7.02
N GLY A 30 8.09 2.58 6.10
CA GLY A 30 8.02 3.94 5.60
C GLY A 30 9.17 4.28 4.65
N GLU A 31 9.82 3.28 4.04
CA GLU A 31 10.85 3.51 3.04
C GLU A 31 10.25 3.75 1.65
N TRP A 32 10.99 4.46 0.81
CA TRP A 32 10.61 4.67 -0.58
C TRP A 32 11.06 3.49 -1.44
N ARG A 33 10.10 2.75 -2.01
CA ARG A 33 10.38 1.60 -2.87
C ARG A 33 9.68 1.73 -4.23
N THR A 34 10.31 1.26 -5.29
CA THR A 34 9.70 1.19 -6.62
C THR A 34 8.83 -0.05 -6.76
N LEU A 35 7.91 -0.07 -7.73
CA LEU A 35 7.12 -1.28 -8.03
C LEU A 35 8.02 -2.46 -8.41
N SER A 36 9.12 -2.19 -9.12
CA SER A 36 10.06 -3.23 -9.54
C SER A 36 10.78 -3.85 -8.34
N GLN A 37 11.22 -3.04 -7.35
CA GLN A 37 11.79 -3.56 -6.10
C GLN A 37 10.77 -4.40 -5.31
N LEU A 38 9.53 -3.93 -5.20
CA LEU A 38 8.47 -4.68 -4.52
C LEU A 38 8.15 -5.99 -5.24
N ARG A 39 8.19 -6.00 -6.58
CA ARG A 39 8.06 -7.21 -7.39
C ARG A 39 9.21 -8.17 -7.14
N GLU A 40 10.45 -7.70 -7.02
CA GLU A 40 11.59 -8.57 -6.71
C GLU A 40 11.50 -9.17 -5.31
N LEU A 41 10.97 -8.41 -4.33
CA LEU A 41 10.82 -8.86 -2.95
C LEU A 41 9.65 -9.85 -2.76
N THR A 42 8.51 -9.59 -3.40
CA THR A 42 7.26 -10.35 -3.20
C THR A 42 6.99 -11.38 -4.30
N GLY A 43 7.63 -11.23 -5.46
CA GLY A 43 7.32 -12.00 -6.67
C GLY A 43 6.01 -11.60 -7.36
N PHE A 44 5.26 -10.61 -6.85
CA PHE A 44 3.99 -10.21 -7.45
C PHE A 44 4.17 -9.24 -8.64
N PRO A 45 3.26 -9.28 -9.63
CA PRO A 45 3.30 -8.34 -10.73
C PRO A 45 3.01 -6.92 -10.25
N GLU A 46 3.67 -5.94 -10.87
CA GLU A 46 3.56 -4.51 -10.51
C GLU A 46 2.11 -4.00 -10.55
N SER A 47 1.31 -4.51 -11.48
CA SER A 47 -0.13 -4.22 -11.57
C SER A 47 -0.88 -4.62 -10.30
N SER A 48 -0.62 -5.82 -9.76
CA SER A 48 -1.23 -6.28 -8.50
C SER A 48 -0.76 -5.43 -7.33
N ILE A 49 0.53 -5.14 -7.24
CA ILE A 49 1.10 -4.28 -6.18
C ILE A 49 0.42 -2.91 -6.20
N SER A 50 0.24 -2.30 -7.38
CA SER A 50 -0.43 -1.00 -7.51
C SER A 50 -1.89 -1.03 -7.02
N ALA A 51 -2.61 -2.12 -7.27
CA ALA A 51 -3.97 -2.33 -6.77
C ALA A 51 -3.99 -2.49 -5.24
N GLN A 52 -3.02 -3.21 -4.68
CA GLN A 52 -2.89 -3.38 -3.22
C GLN A 52 -2.54 -2.08 -2.50
N LEU A 53 -1.60 -1.30 -3.04
CA LEU A 53 -1.29 0.04 -2.51
C LEU A 53 -2.55 0.92 -2.44
N ARG A 54 -3.42 0.84 -3.45
CA ARG A 54 -4.72 1.54 -3.41
C ARG A 54 -5.64 0.98 -2.33
N ASN A 55 -5.62 -0.33 -2.07
CA ASN A 55 -6.40 -0.95 -0.99
C ASN A 55 -5.92 -0.51 0.40
N LEU A 56 -4.62 -0.31 0.62
CA LEU A 56 -4.07 0.16 1.90
C LEU A 56 -4.63 1.52 2.35
N ARG A 57 -5.05 2.36 1.39
CA ARG A 57 -5.69 3.66 1.68
C ARG A 57 -7.10 3.52 2.25
N LYS A 58 -7.75 2.36 2.14
CA LYS A 58 -9.11 2.14 2.64
C LYS A 58 -9.10 2.09 4.16
N GLN A 59 -10.11 2.69 4.79
CA GLN A 59 -10.22 2.69 6.26
C GLN A 59 -10.23 1.30 6.87
N LYS A 60 -10.92 0.35 6.24
CA LYS A 60 -10.99 -1.06 6.67
C LYS A 60 -9.62 -1.77 6.72
N MET A 61 -8.64 -1.28 5.95
CA MET A 61 -7.30 -1.85 5.88
C MET A 61 -6.29 -1.12 6.76
N GLY A 62 -6.68 -0.05 7.45
CA GLY A 62 -5.80 0.70 8.35
C GLY A 62 -5.51 2.13 7.93
N SER A 63 -6.27 2.72 6.98
CA SER A 63 -6.18 4.14 6.60
C SER A 63 -4.76 4.63 6.31
N TYR A 64 -3.94 3.81 5.66
CA TYR A 64 -2.56 4.16 5.38
C TYR A 64 -2.47 5.29 4.35
N THR A 65 -1.55 6.23 4.56
CA THR A 65 -1.24 7.27 3.57
C THR A 65 -0.21 6.71 2.60
N VAL A 66 -0.57 6.59 1.33
CA VAL A 66 0.35 6.13 0.28
C VAL A 66 0.85 7.34 -0.50
N ASN A 67 2.13 7.65 -0.33
CA ASN A 67 2.83 8.68 -1.09
C ASN A 67 3.36 8.09 -2.39
N ARG A 68 3.42 8.92 -3.44
CA ARG A 68 3.98 8.58 -4.74
C ARG A 68 4.89 9.71 -5.21
N LYS A 69 6.12 9.38 -5.61
CA LYS A 69 7.07 10.34 -6.20
C LYS A 69 7.70 9.77 -7.46
N VAL A 70 8.12 10.65 -8.37
CA VAL A 70 8.95 10.27 -9.53
C VAL A 70 10.39 10.09 -9.03
N VAL A 71 11.07 9.04 -9.47
CA VAL A 71 12.48 8.79 -9.15
C VAL A 71 13.33 8.90 -10.40
N GLY A 72 14.40 9.70 -10.29
CA GLY A 72 15.33 9.97 -11.38
C GLY A 72 14.81 10.99 -12.39
N ASP A 73 15.31 10.88 -13.62
CA ASP A 73 14.90 11.73 -14.73
C ASP A 73 13.43 11.51 -15.10
N ARG A 74 12.68 12.60 -15.25
CA ARG A 74 11.26 12.58 -15.62
C ARG A 74 11.01 11.81 -16.94
N LYS A 75 12.05 11.69 -17.77
CA LYS A 75 12.05 10.90 -19.02
C LYS A 75 11.93 9.39 -18.81
N ASN A 76 12.38 8.86 -17.67
CA ASN A 76 12.32 7.43 -17.37
C ASN A 76 10.97 7.01 -16.77
N GLY A 77 10.15 7.96 -16.31
CA GLY A 77 8.79 7.69 -15.82
C GLY A 77 8.71 6.75 -14.62
N LEU A 78 9.81 6.55 -13.89
CA LEU A 78 9.86 5.61 -12.76
C LEU A 78 9.20 6.24 -11.53
N TYR A 79 8.29 5.50 -10.89
CA TYR A 79 7.61 5.93 -9.67
C TYR A 79 8.05 5.10 -8.47
N SER A 80 8.31 5.78 -7.36
CA SER A 80 8.43 5.16 -6.04
C SER A 80 7.22 5.48 -5.18
N TYR A 81 6.92 4.53 -4.32
CA TYR A 81 5.81 4.57 -3.38
C TYR A 81 6.37 4.45 -1.97
N GLN A 82 5.65 5.03 -1.02
CA GLN A 82 5.95 4.95 0.41
C GLN A 82 4.62 4.90 1.14
N ILE A 83 4.50 4.08 2.17
CA ILE A 83 3.31 4.08 3.03
C ILE A 83 3.65 4.70 4.39
N ILE A 84 2.75 5.52 4.89
CA ILE A 84 2.85 6.13 6.22
C ILE A 84 1.69 5.62 7.04
N LYS A 85 2.00 5.08 8.22
CA LYS A 85 0.99 4.70 9.22
C LYS A 85 0.18 5.95 9.57
N PRO A 86 -1.16 5.89 9.63
CA PRO A 86 -1.90 7.00 10.22
C PRO A 86 -1.47 7.08 11.68
N THR A 87 -0.72 8.12 12.02
CA THR A 87 -0.46 8.43 13.42
C THR A 87 -1.82 8.66 14.07
N THR A 88 -2.24 7.75 14.95
CA THR A 88 -3.39 8.00 15.82
C THR A 88 -2.99 9.13 16.74
N ILE A 89 -3.28 10.36 16.34
CA ILE A 89 -3.20 11.51 17.23
C ILE A 89 -4.32 11.28 18.25
N LYS A 90 -3.96 10.80 19.44
CA LYS A 90 -4.86 10.87 20.59
C LYS A 90 -4.93 12.34 20.95
N PHE A 91 -5.94 13.05 20.45
CA PHE A 91 -6.31 14.35 21.00
C PHE A 91 -6.82 14.09 22.41
N THR A 92 -5.94 14.18 23.40
CA THR A 92 -6.40 14.36 24.78
C THR A 92 -6.99 15.76 24.83
N GLU A 93 -8.26 15.89 25.25
CA GLU A 93 -9.01 17.15 25.32
C GLU A 93 -8.43 18.21 26.29
N ASN A 94 -7.18 18.07 26.72
CA ASN A 94 -6.50 19.01 27.59
C ASN A 94 -5.18 19.40 26.93
N GLY A 95 -5.11 20.64 26.42
CA GLY A 95 -4.08 21.17 25.53
C GLY A 95 -2.66 21.29 26.09
N GLN A 96 -2.03 20.19 26.48
CA GLN A 96 -0.59 20.08 26.70
C GLN A 96 -0.14 18.67 26.28
N GLY A 97 0.43 18.55 25.07
CA GLY A 97 0.97 17.29 24.57
C GLY A 97 2.42 17.10 25.00
N GLU A 98 2.67 16.10 25.86
CA GLU A 98 4.00 15.53 26.10
C GLU A 98 4.23 14.33 25.16
N PHE A 99 5.44 14.25 24.60
CA PHE A 99 5.92 13.11 23.82
C PHE A 99 6.42 12.04 24.80
N VAL A 100 5.82 10.84 24.76
CA VAL A 100 6.37 9.64 25.42
C VAL A 100 7.12 8.75 24.43
#